data_AF-A0A6P9EJW3-F1
#
_entry.id   AF-A0A6P9EJW3-F1
#
_cell.length_a   1.000
_cell.length_b   1.000
_cell.length_c   1.000
_cell.angle_alpha   90.00
_cell.angle_beta   90.00
_cell.angle_gamma   90.00
#
_symmetry.space_group_name_H-M   'P 1'
#
loop_
_entity.id
_entity.type
_entity.pdbx_description
1 polymer ?
#
loop_
_entity_poly.entity_id
_entity_poly.type
_entity_poly.pdbx_seq_one_letter_code
_entity_poly.pdbx_strand_id
1 'polypeptide(L)'
;MEQKQTKSVPYASAVGSLMFAQVCTRLDICLAVGLLGRYQSNSGLQHWIATKKVMRYLQGTKDYMLTYRHTENLQVVGFSDSDFAGCVDTRNSTFGYIFLLAERAISWKSTEQSIVATSTMEASLRAMKQ
;
A
#
# COMPACT_ATOMS: atom_id res chain seq x y z
N MET A 1 27.40 5.33 -11.33
CA MET A 1 27.28 6.80 -11.15
C MET A 1 26.00 7.23 -10.44
N GLU A 2 24.93 6.42 -10.43
CA GLU A 2 23.66 6.75 -9.76
C GLU A 2 23.70 6.68 -8.21
N GLN A 3 24.57 5.84 -7.63
CA GLN A 3 24.66 5.66 -6.17
C GLN A 3 25.23 6.87 -5.40
N LYS A 4 25.85 7.85 -6.08
CA LYS A 4 26.49 8.99 -5.41
C LYS A 4 25.51 10.12 -5.09
N GLN A 5 24.37 10.19 -5.79
CA GLN A 5 23.37 11.25 -5.61
C GLN A 5 22.31 10.89 -4.55
N THR A 6 22.17 9.61 -4.20
CA THR A 6 21.16 9.09 -3.27
C THR A 6 21.57 9.17 -1.80
N LYS A 7 22.87 9.38 -1.49
CA LYS A 7 23.36 9.56 -0.10
C LYS A 7 22.81 10.79 0.62
N SER A 8 22.31 11.79 -0.11
CA SER A 8 21.79 13.04 0.46
C SER A 8 20.27 13.04 0.66
N VAL A 9 19.56 12.04 0.13
CA VAL A 9 18.09 12.06 0.11
C VAL A 9 17.56 11.11 1.18
N PRO A 10 16.72 11.59 2.13
CA PRO A 10 16.22 10.76 3.23
C PRO A 10 15.09 9.84 2.76
N TYR A 11 15.36 8.95 1.79
CA TYR A 11 14.36 8.08 1.16
C TYR A 11 13.65 7.17 2.18
N ALA A 12 14.40 6.48 3.04
CA ALA A 12 13.84 5.58 4.04
C ALA A 12 12.94 6.31 5.04
N SER A 13 13.33 7.50 5.48
CA SER A 13 12.50 8.33 6.37
C SER A 13 11.23 8.80 5.66
N ALA A 14 11.34 9.28 4.41
CA ALA A 14 10.20 9.69 3.61
C ALA A 14 9.19 8.55 3.38
N VAL A 15 9.66 7.36 3.00
CA VAL A 15 8.81 6.18 2.83
C VAL A 15 8.20 5.75 4.16
N GLY A 16 8.97 5.77 5.25
CA GLY A 16 8.45 5.47 6.60
C GLY A 16 7.31 6.41 7.02
N SER A 17 7.43 7.71 6.76
CA SER A 17 6.34 8.67 7.01
C SER A 17 5.11 8.39 6.14
N LEU A 18 5.31 8.03 4.87
CA LEU A 18 4.22 7.62 3.99
C LEU A 18 3.57 6.30 4.43
N MET A 19 4.35 5.36 4.98
CA MET A 19 3.86 4.12 5.57
C MET A 19 2.96 4.37 6.78
N PHE A 20 3.28 5.38 7.59
CA PHE A 20 2.40 5.80 8.68
C PHE A 20 1.11 6.41 8.12
N ALA A 21 1.21 7.34 7.17
CA ALA A 21 0.05 7.99 6.56
C ALA A 21 -0.94 6.99 5.92
N GLN A 22 -0.42 5.98 5.20
CA GLN A 22 -1.26 4.97 4.57
C GLN A 22 -2.04 4.14 5.60
N VAL A 23 -1.44 3.78 6.73
CA VAL A 23 -2.06 2.90 7.74
C VAL A 23 -3.12 3.66 8.53
N CYS A 24 -2.85 4.92 8.87
CA CYS A 24 -3.72 5.68 9.76
C CYS A 24 -4.83 6.44 9.04
N THR A 25 -4.60 6.90 7.80
CA THR A 25 -5.46 7.95 7.21
C THR A 25 -5.77 7.79 5.73
N ARG A 26 -4.89 7.14 4.94
CA ARG A 26 -4.92 7.22 3.47
C ARG A 26 -4.75 5.84 2.83
N LEU A 27 -5.85 5.08 2.75
CA LEU A 27 -5.87 3.79 2.03
C LEU A 27 -5.46 3.90 0.56
N ASP A 28 -5.82 5.00 -0.09
CA ASP A 28 -5.62 5.23 -1.52
C ASP A 28 -4.15 5.25 -1.97
N ILE A 29 -3.21 5.49 -1.05
CA ILE A 29 -1.76 5.42 -1.34
C ILE A 29 -1.14 4.06 -1.00
N CYS A 30 -1.92 3.10 -0.48
CA CYS A 30 -1.38 1.91 0.15
C CYS A 30 -0.52 1.05 -0.80
N LEU A 31 -1.02 0.82 -2.00
CA LEU A 31 -0.30 0.08 -3.04
C LEU A 31 1.00 0.80 -3.44
N ALA A 32 0.93 2.12 -3.67
CA ALA A 32 2.07 2.91 -4.11
C ALA A 32 3.20 2.93 -3.07
N VAL A 33 2.85 3.09 -1.79
CA VAL A 33 3.81 3.06 -0.69
C VAL A 33 4.37 1.65 -0.48
N GLY A 34 3.54 0.62 -0.61
CA GLY A 34 3.98 -0.77 -0.58
C GLY A 34 5.06 -1.08 -1.62
N LEU A 35 4.88 -0.59 -2.85
CA LEU A 35 5.89 -0.72 -3.91
C LEU A 35 7.17 0.06 -3.61
N LEU A 36 7.06 1.30 -3.11
CA LEU A 36 8.22 2.12 -2.75
C LEU A 36 9.04 1.51 -1.60
N GLY A 37 8.37 0.84 -0.65
CA GLY A 37 9.01 0.13 0.47
C GLY A 37 9.94 -0.99 0.04
N ARG A 38 9.67 -1.65 -1.09
CA ARG A 38 10.50 -2.75 -1.61
C ARG A 38 11.92 -2.29 -1.97
N TYR A 39 12.06 -1.04 -2.42
CA TYR A 39 13.33 -0.49 -2.87
C TYR A 39 14.05 0.35 -1.80
N GLN A 40 13.78 0.10 -0.52
CA GLN A 40 14.41 0.85 0.58
C GLN A 40 15.94 0.68 0.64
N SER A 41 16.46 -0.51 0.31
CA SER A 41 17.89 -0.80 0.29
C SER A 41 18.61 -0.34 -0.98
N ASN A 42 17.89 -0.14 -2.09
CA ASN A 42 18.46 0.29 -3.38
C ASN A 42 17.53 1.31 -4.06
N SER A 43 17.49 2.52 -3.49
CA SER A 43 16.68 3.60 -4.06
C SER A 43 17.42 4.25 -5.24
N GLY A 44 16.79 4.27 -6.41
CA GLY A 44 17.25 5.01 -7.58
C GLY A 44 16.55 6.37 -7.69
N LEU A 45 17.00 7.20 -8.64
CA LEU A 45 16.39 8.51 -8.89
C LEU A 45 14.89 8.40 -9.24
N GLN A 46 14.51 7.36 -9.98
CA GLN A 46 13.12 7.10 -10.35
C GLN A 46 12.23 6.84 -9.12
N HIS A 47 12.73 6.06 -8.15
CA HIS A 47 12.02 5.81 -6.90
C HIS A 47 11.79 7.12 -6.12
N TRP A 48 12.79 8.00 -6.07
CA TRP A 48 12.63 9.31 -5.43
C TRP A 48 11.61 10.22 -6.14
N ILE A 49 11.57 10.20 -7.47
CA ILE A 49 10.55 10.94 -8.25
C ILE A 49 9.15 10.41 -7.92
N ALA A 50 8.99 9.09 -7.83
CA ALA A 50 7.73 8.45 -7.45
C ALA A 50 7.32 8.81 -6.01
N THR A 51 8.23 8.76 -5.03
CA THR A 51 7.98 9.22 -3.65
C THR A 51 7.47 10.67 -3.62
N LYS A 52 8.15 11.58 -4.34
CA LYS A 52 7.70 12.98 -4.45
C LYS A 52 6.33 13.11 -5.11
N LYS A 53 5.98 12.25 -6.06
CA LYS A 53 4.64 12.23 -6.68
C LYS A 53 3.57 11.86 -5.66
N VAL A 54 3.81 10.85 -4.82
CA VAL A 54 2.90 10.48 -3.72
C VAL A 54 2.74 11.64 -2.73
N MET A 55 3.84 12.29 -2.34
CA MET A 55 3.80 13.45 -1.44
C MET A 55 2.99 14.62 -2.03
N ARG A 56 3.18 14.94 -3.32
CA ARG A 56 2.38 15.99 -3.99
C ARG A 56 0.90 15.62 -4.07
N TYR A 57 0.59 14.35 -4.31
CA TYR A 57 -0.78 13.88 -4.31
C TYR A 57 -1.44 14.06 -2.93
N LEU A 58 -0.75 13.70 -1.85
CA LEU A 58 -1.22 13.95 -0.48
C LEU A 58 -1.42 15.43 -0.21
N GLN A 59 -0.50 16.28 -0.65
CA GLN A 59 -0.61 17.73 -0.47
C GLN A 59 -1.84 18.30 -1.19
N GLY A 60 -2.14 17.83 -2.41
CA GLY A 60 -3.29 18.27 -3.19
C GLY A 60 -4.64 17.72 -2.69
N THR A 61 -4.61 16.67 -1.88
CA THR A 61 -5.80 16.00 -1.33
C THR A 61 -5.82 16.05 0.20
N LYS A 62 -5.13 17.03 0.80
CA LYS A 62 -5.01 17.17 2.26
C LYS A 62 -6.36 17.39 2.94
N ASP A 63 -7.32 17.97 2.22
CA ASP A 63 -8.65 18.32 2.73
C ASP A 63 -9.64 17.14 2.61
N TYR A 64 -9.22 16.02 2.02
CA TYR A 64 -10.06 14.83 1.85
C TYR A 64 -9.98 13.99 3.12
N MET A 65 -11.13 13.68 3.71
CA MET A 65 -11.23 12.89 4.94
C MET A 65 -12.37 11.89 4.89
N LEU A 66 -12.21 10.78 5.61
CA LEU A 66 -13.28 9.81 5.79
C LEU A 66 -14.26 10.33 6.84
N THR A 67 -15.46 10.72 6.39
CA THR A 67 -16.50 11.23 7.30
C THR A 67 -17.35 10.07 7.79
N TYR A 68 -17.43 9.84 9.09
CA TYR A 68 -18.39 8.88 9.66
C TYR A 68 -19.68 9.61 10.02
N ARG A 69 -20.82 8.96 9.74
CA ARG A 69 -22.13 9.43 10.18
C ARG A 69 -22.72 8.42 11.14
N HIS A 70 -23.41 8.91 12.16
CA HIS A 70 -24.15 8.04 13.07
C HIS A 70 -25.09 7.14 12.28
N THR A 71 -24.99 5.84 12.53
CA THR A 71 -25.80 4.81 11.89
C THR A 71 -26.04 3.71 12.93
N GLU A 72 -27.28 3.27 13.08
CA GLU A 72 -27.64 2.18 14.01
C GLU A 72 -27.18 0.81 13.47
N ASN A 73 -27.02 0.69 12.15
CA ASN A 73 -26.53 -0.50 11.46
C ASN A 73 -24.99 -0.55 11.46
N LEU A 74 -24.41 -1.06 12.54
CA LEU A 74 -22.97 -1.28 12.69
C LEU A 74 -22.50 -2.62 12.08
N GLN A 75 -22.89 -2.90 10.82
CA GLN A 75 -22.42 -4.10 10.14
C GLN A 75 -20.96 -3.91 9.69
N VAL A 76 -20.14 -4.93 9.97
CA VAL A 76 -18.77 -5.04 9.49
C VAL A 76 -18.75 -5.92 8.25
N VAL A 77 -18.26 -5.39 7.13
CA VAL A 77 -18.12 -6.11 5.87
C VAL A 77 -16.65 -6.10 5.47
N GLY A 78 -16.08 -7.29 5.26
CA GLY A 78 -14.70 -7.45 4.81
C GLY A 78 -14.63 -7.86 3.34
N PHE A 79 -13.75 -7.21 2.59
CA PHE A 79 -13.36 -7.62 1.25
C PHE A 79 -11.88 -7.99 1.26
N SER A 80 -11.52 -9.08 0.60
CA SER A 80 -10.15 -9.53 0.40
C SER A 80 -9.96 -9.86 -1.07
N ASP A 81 -8.84 -9.46 -1.63
CA ASP A 81 -8.47 -9.71 -3.02
C ASP A 81 -6.97 -10.06 -3.11
N SER A 82 -6.62 -10.80 -4.15
CA SER A 82 -5.22 -11.10 -4.46
C SER A 82 -5.00 -11.21 -5.95
N ASP A 83 -3.91 -10.62 -6.42
CA ASP A 83 -3.44 -10.84 -7.78
C ASP A 83 -2.65 -12.16 -7.90
N PHE A 84 -2.44 -12.62 -9.13
CA PHE A 84 -1.54 -13.72 -9.43
C PHE A 84 -0.33 -13.21 -10.20
N ALA A 85 0.86 -13.41 -9.63
CA ALA A 85 2.14 -13.01 -10.23
C ALA A 85 2.20 -11.52 -10.67
N GLY A 86 1.54 -10.63 -9.90
CA GLY A 86 1.45 -9.20 -10.22
C GLY A 86 2.78 -8.45 -10.10
N CYS A 87 3.73 -8.95 -9.30
CA CYS A 87 5.08 -8.38 -9.26
C CYS A 87 5.91 -8.84 -10.46
N VAL A 88 6.38 -7.90 -11.29
CA VAL A 88 7.20 -8.21 -12.48
C VAL A 88 8.55 -8.81 -12.08
N ASP A 89 9.15 -8.31 -10.99
CA ASP A 89 10.49 -8.71 -10.55
C ASP A 89 10.50 -10.08 -9.87
N THR A 90 9.58 -10.29 -8.91
CA THR A 90 9.56 -11.49 -8.06
C THR A 90 8.53 -12.54 -8.49
N ARG A 91 7.58 -12.18 -9.36
CA ARG A 91 6.37 -12.98 -9.66
C ARG A 91 5.54 -13.32 -8.43
N ASN A 92 5.74 -12.62 -7.32
CA ASN A 92 4.90 -12.76 -6.16
C ASN A 92 3.53 -12.13 -6.40
N SER A 93 2.53 -12.73 -5.77
CA SER A 93 1.20 -12.17 -5.66
C SER A 93 1.17 -11.01 -4.66
N THR A 94 0.37 -9.99 -4.93
CA THR A 94 -0.01 -8.95 -3.97
C THR A 94 -1.40 -9.28 -3.45
N PHE A 95 -1.57 -9.31 -2.13
CA PHE A 95 -2.88 -9.41 -1.52
C PHE A 95 -3.27 -8.07 -0.89
N GLY A 96 -4.56 -7.82 -0.80
CA GLY A 96 -5.08 -6.70 -0.03
C GLY A 96 -6.43 -7.02 0.58
N TYR A 97 -6.74 -6.31 1.66
CA TYR A 97 -8.07 -6.35 2.25
C TYR A 97 -8.54 -4.96 2.62
N ILE A 98 -9.85 -4.82 2.76
CA ILE A 98 -10.52 -3.65 3.32
C ILE A 98 -11.71 -4.12 4.15
N PHE A 99 -11.76 -3.66 5.39
CA PHE A 99 -12.91 -3.80 6.27
C PHE A 99 -13.68 -2.49 6.31
N LEU A 100 -14.98 -2.58 6.07
CA LEU A 100 -15.92 -1.48 6.15
C LEU A 100 -16.78 -1.63 7.41
N LEU A 101 -17.04 -0.54 8.11
CA LEU A 101 -18.08 -0.40 9.12
C LEU A 101 -19.09 0.63 8.62
N ALA A 102 -20.36 0.24 8.55
CA ALA A 102 -21.42 1.11 8.02
C ALA A 102 -21.02 1.73 6.66
N GLU A 103 -20.53 0.87 5.75
CA GLU A 103 -20.06 1.21 4.39
C GLU A 103 -18.80 2.11 4.33
N ARG A 104 -18.07 2.29 5.44
CA ARG A 104 -16.87 3.15 5.50
C ARG A 104 -15.64 2.39 5.99
N ALA A 105 -14.49 2.65 5.38
CA ALA A 105 -13.27 1.89 5.62
C ALA A 105 -12.69 2.11 7.03
N ILE A 106 -12.61 1.04 7.83
CA ILE A 106 -12.03 1.07 9.19
C ILE A 106 -10.64 0.46 9.27
N SER A 107 -10.33 -0.48 8.39
CA SER A 107 -9.04 -1.18 8.37
C SER A 107 -8.76 -1.66 6.96
N TRP A 108 -7.50 -1.62 6.56
CA TRP A 108 -7.08 -2.03 5.23
C TRP A 108 -5.60 -2.37 5.20
N LYS A 109 -5.21 -3.11 4.17
CA LYS A 109 -3.81 -3.47 3.93
C LYS A 109 -3.62 -3.84 2.47
N SER A 110 -2.45 -3.55 1.93
CA SER A 110 -1.94 -4.12 0.68
C SER A 110 -0.51 -4.59 0.94
N THR A 111 -0.21 -5.84 0.63
CA THR A 111 1.09 -6.46 0.95
C THR A 111 1.44 -7.53 -0.10
N GLU A 112 2.72 -7.57 -0.45
CA GLU A 112 3.27 -8.65 -1.28
C GLU A 112 3.33 -9.95 -0.48
N GLN A 113 2.87 -11.04 -1.07
CA GLN A 113 3.06 -12.38 -0.52
C GLN A 113 4.54 -12.76 -0.59
N SER A 114 5.05 -13.40 0.45
CA SER A 114 6.45 -13.84 0.50
C SER A 114 6.73 -15.07 -0.36
N ILE A 115 5.69 -15.79 -0.78
CA ILE A 115 5.77 -17.04 -1.53
C ILE A 115 5.09 -16.83 -2.89
N VAL A 116 5.79 -17.22 -3.95
CA VAL A 116 5.25 -17.24 -5.31
C VAL A 116 4.08 -18.23 -5.36
N ALA A 117 2.90 -17.76 -5.74
CA ALA A 117 1.78 -18.64 -6.02
C ALA A 117 1.98 -19.36 -7.36
N THR A 118 1.50 -20.59 -7.45
CA THR A 118 1.52 -21.40 -8.68
C THR A 118 0.18 -21.33 -9.44
N SER A 119 -0.87 -20.83 -8.79
CA SER A 119 -2.17 -20.57 -9.41
C SER A 119 -2.91 -19.39 -8.75
N THR A 120 -3.91 -18.85 -9.44
CA THR A 120 -4.82 -17.81 -8.90
C THR A 120 -5.60 -18.32 -7.67
N MET A 121 -5.99 -19.60 -7.66
CA MET A 121 -6.66 -20.24 -6.51
C MET A 121 -5.76 -20.25 -5.27
N GLU A 122 -4.48 -20.55 -5.45
CA GLU A 122 -3.53 -20.58 -4.34
C GLU A 122 -3.25 -19.18 -3.79
N ALA A 123 -3.14 -18.19 -4.67
CA ALA A 123 -2.98 -16.79 -4.29
C ALA A 123 -4.17 -16.29 -3.43
N SER A 124 -5.40 -16.58 -3.87
CA SER A 124 -6.62 -16.18 -3.15
C SER A 124 -6.79 -16.93 -1.84
N LEU A 125 -6.52 -18.24 -1.82
CA LEU A 125 -6.55 -19.03 -0.58
C LEU A 125 -5.56 -18.50 0.46
N ARG A 126 -4.38 -18.06 0.04
CA ARG A 126 -3.39 -17.44 0.94
C ARG A 126 -3.85 -16.10 1.46
N ALA A 127 -4.48 -15.28 0.62
CA ALA A 127 -5.01 -13.98 1.04
C ALA A 127 -6.13 -14.11 2.08
N MET A 128 -6.98 -15.14 1.98
CA MET A 128 -8.03 -15.41 2.97
C MET A 128 -7.50 -15.88 4.34
N LYS A 129 -6.24 -16.34 4.41
CA LYS A 129 -5.63 -16.84 5.65
C LYS A 129 -4.89 -15.78 6.48
N GLN A 130 -4.77 -14.55 5.97
CA GLN A 130 -4.03 -13.44 6.59
C GLN A 130 -4.97 -12.52 7.36
#